data_AF-A0A950N0Y2-F1
#
_entry.id   AF-A0A950N0Y2-F1
#
_cell.length_a   1.000
_cell.length_b   1.000
_cell.length_c   1.000
_cell.angle_alpha   90.00
_cell.angle_beta   90.00
_cell.angle_gamma   90.00
#
_symmetry.space_group_name_H-M   'P 1'
#
loop_
_entity.id
_entity.type
_entity.pdbx_description
1 polymer ?
#
loop_
_entity_poly.entity_id
_entity_poly.type
_entity_poly.pdbx_seq_one_letter_code
_entity_poly.pdbx_strand_id
1 'polypeptide(L)'
;MKHPVFAAWLLLALPAFAQQASNPEADQALKRLRPPKGLQASLFAAEPDFVNPVSFAFDEKGRAYVVETHRLGNCTYDIRGH
;
A
#
# COMPACT_ATOMS: atom_id res chain seq x y z
N MET A 1 -35.69 26.68 20.47
CA MET A 1 -35.73 25.38 19.75
C MET A 1 -34.63 25.41 18.70
N LYS A 2 -33.37 25.11 19.05
CA LYS A 2 -32.71 23.81 18.86
C LYS A 2 -32.94 23.20 17.46
N HIS A 3 -32.28 23.75 16.44
CA HIS A 3 -32.08 23.04 15.17
C HIS A 3 -30.59 22.63 15.05
N PRO A 4 -30.17 21.50 15.63
CA PRO A 4 -28.79 21.01 15.56
C PRO A 4 -28.56 20.11 14.33
N VAL A 5 -29.29 20.32 13.23
CA VAL A 5 -29.35 19.34 12.13
C VAL A 5 -28.35 19.66 11.00
N PHE A 6 -27.90 20.91 10.88
CA PHE A 6 -26.93 21.30 9.84
C PHE A 6 -25.48 20.87 10.14
N ALA A 7 -25.11 20.66 11.40
CA ALA A 7 -23.77 20.20 11.77
C ALA A 7 -23.54 18.70 11.47
N ALA A 8 -24.61 17.92 11.36
CA ALA A 8 -24.53 16.47 11.17
C ALA A 8 -24.14 16.06 9.74
N TRP A 9 -24.33 16.93 8.74
CA TRP A 9 -24.01 16.64 7.34
C TRP A 9 -22.55 16.96 6.95
N LEU A 10 -21.77 17.59 7.84
CA LEU A 10 -20.35 17.88 7.61
C LEU A 10 -19.43 16.73 8.04
N LEU A 11 -19.95 15.69 8.70
CA LEU A 11 -19.18 14.52 9.15
C LEU A 11 -19.09 13.37 8.12
N LEU A 12 -19.75 13.52 6.97
CA LEU A 12 -19.84 12.47 5.92
C LEU A 12 -18.84 12.63 4.77
N ALA A 13 -17.90 13.57 4.88
CA ALA A 13 -16.89 13.83 3.87
C ALA A 13 -15.47 13.84 4.46
N LEU A 14 -15.18 12.94 5.40
CA LEU A 14 -13.79 12.52 5.55
C LEU A 14 -13.46 11.76 4.25
N PRO A 15 -12.50 12.23 3.43
CA PRO A 15 -11.95 11.33 2.44
C PRO A 15 -11.48 10.12 3.25
N ALA A 16 -11.78 8.92 2.76
CA ALA A 16 -11.13 7.72 3.23
C ALA A 16 -9.62 7.91 2.96
N PHE A 17 -8.94 8.61 3.86
CA PHE A 17 -7.51 8.65 3.94
C PHE A 17 -7.16 7.19 4.16
N ALA A 18 -6.55 6.60 3.13
CA ALA A 18 -6.29 5.18 2.97
C ALA A 18 -6.26 4.48 4.33
N GLN A 19 -7.30 3.70 4.61
CA GLN A 19 -7.33 2.85 5.79
C GLN A 19 -6.20 1.87 5.58
N GLN A 20 -5.05 2.15 6.20
CA GLN A 20 -3.84 1.34 6.06
C GLN A 20 -4.20 -0.08 6.50
N ALA A 21 -4.42 -0.98 5.53
CA ALA A 21 -4.64 -2.38 5.83
C ALA A 21 -3.37 -2.89 6.52
N SER A 22 -3.48 -3.26 7.79
CA SER A 22 -2.33 -3.81 8.53
C SER A 22 -1.98 -5.15 7.89
N ASN A 23 -0.87 -5.20 7.17
CA ASN A 23 -0.27 -6.44 6.71
C ASN A 23 0.88 -6.78 7.69
N PRO A 24 0.73 -7.80 8.54
CA PRO A 24 1.74 -8.15 9.55
C PRO A 24 3.11 -8.46 8.96
N GLU A 25 3.16 -9.03 7.75
CA GLU A 25 4.41 -9.34 7.07
C GLU A 25 5.08 -8.07 6.55
N ALA A 26 4.30 -7.14 6.00
CA ALA A 26 4.79 -5.84 5.58
C ALA A 26 5.32 -5.02 6.78
N ASP A 27 4.63 -5.07 7.92
CA ASP A 27 5.08 -4.44 9.16
C ASP A 27 6.40 -5.04 9.68
N GLN A 28 6.56 -6.37 9.56
CA GLN A 28 7.82 -7.04 9.88
C GLN A 28 8.93 -6.67 8.89
N ALA A 29 8.63 -6.55 7.61
CA ALA A 29 9.59 -6.12 6.59
C ALA A 29 10.05 -4.67 6.82
N LEU A 30 9.14 -3.77 7.19
CA LEU A 30 9.45 -2.38 7.52
C LEU A 30 10.45 -2.27 8.68
N LYS A 31 10.33 -3.13 9.70
CA LYS A 31 11.30 -3.20 10.83
C LYS A 31 12.71 -3.62 10.39
N ARG A 32 12.85 -4.30 9.25
CA ARG A 32 14.15 -4.73 8.69
C ARG A 32 14.81 -3.63 7.86
N LEU A 33 14.05 -2.62 7.41
CA LEU A 33 14.60 -1.50 6.66
C LEU A 33 15.47 -0.62 7.57
N ARG A 34 16.64 -0.22 7.05
CA ARG A 34 17.58 0.68 7.74
C ARG A 34 17.73 1.96 6.93
N PRO A 35 16.82 2.95 7.08
CA PRO A 35 16.94 4.21 6.38
C PRO A 35 18.19 4.98 6.84
N PRO A 36 18.83 5.75 5.95
CA PRO A 36 19.88 6.69 6.33
C PRO A 36 19.41 7.70 7.38
N LYS A 37 20.35 8.32 8.09
CA LYS A 37 20.03 9.36 9.08
C LYS A 37 19.22 10.49 8.43
N GLY A 38 18.11 10.87 9.08
CA GLY A 38 17.20 11.92 8.60
C GLY A 38 16.10 11.43 7.65
N LEU A 39 16.04 10.15 7.31
CA LEU A 39 14.96 9.55 6.52
C LEU A 39 14.08 8.65 7.37
N GLN A 40 12.79 8.61 7.04
CA GLN A 40 11.79 7.73 7.63
C GLN A 40 11.14 6.88 6.53
N ALA A 41 10.93 5.60 6.81
CA ALA A 41 10.18 4.70 5.95
C ALA A 41 8.81 4.40 6.60
N SER A 42 7.77 4.35 5.78
CA SER A 42 6.41 3.96 6.17
C SER A 42 5.84 3.03 5.11
N LEU A 43 4.90 2.16 5.52
CA LEU A 43 4.17 1.34 4.56
C LEU A 43 3.25 2.22 3.69
N PHE A 44 3.20 1.96 2.38
CA PHE A 44 2.31 2.67 1.44
C PHE A 44 1.23 1.74 0.90
N ALA A 45 1.60 0.54 0.47
CA ALA A 45 0.70 -0.52 0.02
C ALA A 45 1.39 -1.88 0.24
N ALA A 46 0.60 -2.93 0.41
CA ALA A 46 1.06 -4.31 0.61
C ALA A 46 0.04 -5.28 0.01
N GLU A 47 0.33 -6.58 0.03
CA GLU A 47 -0.70 -7.57 -0.27
C GLU A 47 -1.91 -7.38 0.68
N PRO A 48 -3.15 -7.40 0.17
CA PRO A 48 -3.56 -7.89 -1.16
C PRO A 48 -3.68 -6.82 -2.27
N ASP A 49 -3.27 -5.57 -2.05
CA ASP A 49 -3.48 -4.47 -3.00
C ASP A 49 -2.78 -4.68 -4.35
N PHE A 50 -1.62 -5.33 -4.33
CA PHE A 50 -0.86 -5.77 -5.49
C PHE A 50 0.06 -6.94 -5.11
N VAL A 51 0.56 -7.69 -6.09
CA VAL A 51 1.45 -8.85 -5.91
C VAL A 51 2.64 -8.82 -6.87
N ASN A 52 3.79 -9.32 -6.41
CA ASN A 52 5.01 -9.51 -7.22
C ASN A 52 5.41 -8.27 -8.07
N PRO A 53 5.66 -7.10 -7.45
CA PRO A 53 6.04 -5.90 -8.19
C PRO A 53 7.40 -6.09 -8.88
N VAL A 54 7.51 -5.69 -10.15
CA VAL A 54 8.79 -5.71 -10.90
C VAL A 54 9.26 -4.33 -11.32
N SER A 55 8.34 -3.37 -11.44
CA SER A 55 8.63 -1.98 -11.79
C SER A 55 7.51 -1.08 -11.29
N PHE A 56 7.81 0.19 -11.03
CA PHE A 56 6.82 1.20 -10.67
C PHE A 56 7.21 2.58 -11.19
N ALA A 57 6.22 3.45 -11.37
CA ALA A 57 6.40 4.85 -11.75
C ALA A 57 5.32 5.73 -11.11
N PHE A 58 5.64 7.00 -10.92
CA PHE A 58 4.68 8.02 -10.48
C PHE A 58 4.30 8.94 -11.63
N ASP A 59 3.05 9.39 -11.65
CA ASP A 59 2.62 10.47 -12.55
C ASP A 59 2.71 11.86 -11.90
N GLU A 60 2.42 12.90 -12.67
CA GLU A 60 2.42 14.30 -12.22
C GLU A 60 1.39 14.60 -11.11
N LYS A 61 0.43 13.69 -10.91
CA LYS A 61 -0.60 13.79 -9.87
C LYS A 61 -0.23 13.02 -8.60
N GLY A 62 0.95 12.41 -8.56
CA GLY A 62 1.43 11.62 -7.42
C GLY A 62 0.81 10.23 -7.31
N ARG A 63 0.18 9.72 -8.37
CA ARG A 63 -0.35 8.34 -8.40
C ARG A 63 0.77 7.36 -8.69
N ALA A 64 0.84 6.28 -7.92
CA ALA A 64 1.76 5.17 -8.17
C ALA A 64 1.15 4.16 -9.14
N TYR A 65 1.90 3.80 -10.18
CA TYR A 65 1.60 2.71 -11.11
C TYR A 65 2.62 1.61 -10.90
N VAL A 66 2.16 0.37 -10.75
CA VAL A 66 3.02 -0.79 -10.47
C VAL A 66 2.77 -1.85 -11.54
N VAL A 67 3.84 -2.47 -12.02
CA VAL A 67 3.78 -3.63 -12.91
C VAL A 67 3.95 -4.90 -12.09
N GLU A 68 3.01 -5.81 -12.22
CA GLU A 68 3.00 -7.11 -11.54
C GLU A 68 3.51 -8.22 -12.47
N THR A 69 4.11 -9.26 -11.88
CA THR A 69 4.42 -10.50 -12.61
C THR A 69 3.77 -11.71 -11.95
N HIS A 70 3.06 -12.51 -12.74
CA HIS A 70 2.46 -13.77 -12.30
C HIS A 70 3.18 -14.99 -12.89
N ARG A 71 4.45 -14.79 -13.28
CA ARG A 71 5.24 -15.81 -13.97
C ARG A 71 6.01 -16.73 -13.02
N LEU A 72 6.22 -16.30 -11.77
CA LEU A 72 6.93 -17.09 -10.76
C LEU A 72 6.19 -18.42 -10.54
N GLY A 73 6.84 -19.54 -10.85
CA GLY A 73 6.26 -20.90 -10.77
C GLY A 73 5.49 -21.36 -12.01
N ASN A 74 5.20 -20.47 -12.96
CA ASN A 74 4.25 -20.73 -14.05
C ASN A 74 4.89 -20.72 -15.45
N CYS A 75 6.01 -20.02 -15.66
CA CYS A 75 6.60 -19.83 -16.99
C CYS A 75 7.77 -20.76 -17.33
N THR A 76 8.41 -21.36 -16.32
CA THR A 76 9.56 -22.25 -16.45
C THR A 76 9.55 -23.24 -15.29
N TYR A 77 10.05 -24.46 -15.52
CA TYR A 77 10.23 -25.45 -14.46
C TYR A 77 11.08 -24.86 -13.32
N ASP A 78 10.53 -24.82 -12.11
CA ASP A 78 11.18 -24.24 -10.94
C ASP A 78 11.96 -25.32 -10.19
N ILE A 79 13.29 -25.25 -10.27
CA ILE A 79 14.18 -26.23 -9.61
C ILE A 79 14.30 -26.05 -8.09
N ARG A 80 13.70 -25.02 -7.49
CA ARG A 80 13.81 -24.74 -6.04
C ARG A 80 12.93 -25.64 -5.18
N GLY A 81 12.01 -26.39 -5.80
CA GLY A 81 11.09 -27.30 -5.13
C GLY A 81 11.39 -28.80 -5.31
N HIS A 82 12.56 -29.14 -5.87
CA HIS A 82 12.98 -30.51 -6.17
C HIS A 82 14.27 -30.89 -5.44
#